data_AF-A0A1V6E4A4-F1
#
_entry.id   AF-A0A1V6E4A4-F1
#
_cell.length_a   1.000
_cell.length_b   1.000
_cell.length_c   1.000
_cell.angle_alpha   90.00
_cell.angle_beta   90.00
_cell.angle_gamma   90.00
#
_symmetry.space_group_name_H-M   'P 1'
#
loop_
_entity.id
_entity.type
_entity.pdbx_description
1 polymer ?
#
loop_
_entity_poly.entity_id
_entity_poly.type
_entity_poly.pdbx_seq_one_letter_code
_entity_poly.pdbx_strand_id
1 'polypeptide(L)'
;MVRAQSPRLLSFLNLVETTIQNEEPDVVCKSRTVNYHKGVACLVLSDGNTIHLQCFHLADGKICLKASVLWQIGGVPGEYSIYPTDNFDWLTAAYNVMNVWKAGPIAAAAAASS
;
A
#
# COMPACT_ATOMS: atom_id res chain seq x y z
N MET A 1 22.24 -17.88 6.28
CA MET A 1 21.00 -17.21 6.71
C MET A 1 20.31 -16.67 5.47
N VAL A 2 19.33 -17.40 4.93
CA VAL A 2 18.61 -17.01 3.71
C VAL A 2 17.63 -15.91 4.13
N ARG A 3 17.87 -14.68 3.68
CA ARG A 3 16.89 -13.59 3.83
C ARG A 3 15.71 -13.94 2.95
N ALA A 4 14.58 -14.28 3.56
CA ALA A 4 13.33 -14.49 2.84
C ALA A 4 13.01 -13.20 2.06
N GLN A 5 13.16 -13.26 0.73
CA GLN A 5 12.64 -12.23 -0.15
C GLN A 5 11.13 -12.17 0.09
N SER A 6 10.59 -11.01 0.46
CA SER A 6 9.14 -10.80 0.61
C SER A 6 8.50 -10.83 -0.78
N PRO A 7 8.05 -11.99 -1.31
CA PRO A 7 7.66 -12.11 -2.72
C PRO A 7 6.36 -11.33 -2.98
N ARG A 8 5.63 -11.04 -1.90
CA ARG A 8 4.31 -10.43 -1.92
C ARG A 8 4.34 -8.92 -2.11
N LEU A 9 5.47 -8.23 -1.96
CA LEU A 9 5.49 -6.76 -2.07
C LEU A 9 5.07 -6.29 -3.47
N LEU A 10 5.72 -6.81 -4.52
CA LEU A 10 5.39 -6.44 -5.88
C LEU A 10 4.02 -6.98 -6.31
N SER A 11 3.68 -8.22 -5.93
CA SER A 11 2.37 -8.80 -6.22
C SER A 11 1.23 -8.03 -5.56
N PHE A 12 1.40 -7.62 -4.30
CA PHE A 12 0.39 -6.83 -3.59
C PHE A 12 0.30 -5.40 -4.14
N LEU A 13 1.42 -4.77 -4.48
CA LEU A 13 1.41 -3.47 -5.16
C LEU A 13 0.65 -3.53 -6.49
N ASN A 14 0.81 -4.62 -7.25
CA ASN A 14 0.08 -4.85 -8.49
C ASN A 14 -1.42 -5.09 -8.24
N LEU A 15 -1.79 -5.80 -7.17
CA LEU A 15 -3.20 -5.94 -6.77
C LEU A 15 -3.83 -4.58 -6.44
N VAL A 16 -3.14 -3.74 -5.67
CA VAL A 16 -3.59 -2.38 -5.34
C VAL A 16 -3.75 -1.53 -6.60
N GLU A 17 -2.80 -1.60 -7.53
CA GLU A 17 -2.92 -0.91 -8.83
C GLU A 17 -4.15 -1.39 -9.61
N THR A 18 -4.36 -2.71 -9.70
CA THR A 18 -5.51 -3.26 -10.43
C THR A 18 -6.84 -2.85 -9.78
N THR A 19 -6.94 -2.84 -8.44
CA THR A 19 -8.17 -2.38 -7.78
C THR A 19 -8.44 -0.89 -8.02
N ILE A 20 -7.40 -0.06 -8.07
CA ILE A 20 -7.53 1.36 -8.45
C ILE A 20 -7.98 1.51 -9.89
N GLN A 21 -7.33 0.83 -10.84
CA GLN A 21 -7.69 0.91 -12.27
C GLN A 21 -9.10 0.40 -12.57
N ASN A 22 -9.60 -0.56 -11.79
CA ASN A 22 -10.97 -1.04 -11.92
C ASN A 22 -12.01 0.00 -11.47
N GLU A 23 -11.68 0.80 -10.46
CA GLU A 23 -12.58 1.83 -9.91
C GLU A 23 -12.45 3.17 -10.64
N GLU A 24 -11.23 3.53 -11.03
CA GLU A 24 -10.87 4.81 -11.67
C GLU A 24 -9.95 4.52 -12.87
N PRO A 25 -10.52 4.14 -14.04
CA PRO A 25 -9.75 3.71 -15.22
C PRO A 25 -8.77 4.74 -15.77
N ASP A 26 -9.03 6.04 -15.52
CA ASP A 26 -8.17 7.14 -15.96
C ASP A 26 -6.91 7.29 -15.08
N VAL A 27 -6.90 6.68 -13.90
CA VAL A 27 -5.75 6.66 -12.97
C VAL A 27 -4.85 5.48 -13.31
N VAL A 28 -3.83 5.74 -14.12
CA VAL A 28 -2.88 4.73 -14.59
C VAL A 28 -1.57 4.76 -13.79
N CYS A 29 -0.86 3.63 -13.76
CA CYS A 29 0.47 3.59 -13.16
C CYS A 29 1.47 4.39 -14.01
N LYS A 30 2.14 5.36 -13.37
CA LYS A 30 3.25 6.11 -13.97
C LYS A 30 4.60 5.45 -13.72
N SER A 31 4.84 4.97 -12.51
CA SER A 31 6.07 4.22 -12.18
C SER A 31 5.87 3.30 -10.99
N ARG A 32 6.59 2.17 -11.00
CA ARG A 32 6.67 1.21 -9.90
C ARG A 32 8.13 0.99 -9.54
N THR A 33 8.43 1.06 -8.25
CA THR A 33 9.77 0.74 -7.72
C THR A 33 9.67 -0.20 -6.54
N VAL A 34 10.63 -1.11 -6.42
CA VAL A 34 10.69 -2.07 -5.32
C VAL A 34 12.13 -2.24 -4.87
N ASN A 35 12.35 -2.25 -3.56
CA ASN A 35 13.62 -2.55 -2.95
C ASN A 35 13.42 -3.69 -1.93
N TYR A 36 13.68 -4.92 -2.38
CA TYR A 36 13.53 -6.13 -1.57
C TYR A 36 14.49 -6.17 -0.37
N HIS A 37 15.66 -5.53 -0.48
CA HIS A 37 16.61 -5.47 0.64
C HIS A 37 16.10 -4.60 1.78
N LYS A 38 15.37 -3.53 1.45
CA LYS A 38 14.74 -2.62 2.43
C LYS A 38 13.29 -3.01 2.75
N GLY A 39 12.72 -3.99 2.06
CA GLY A 39 11.33 -4.39 2.22
C GLY A 39 10.34 -3.29 1.84
N VAL A 40 10.68 -2.43 0.87
CA VAL A 40 9.80 -1.32 0.47
C VAL A 40 9.39 -1.40 -0.99
N ALA A 41 8.20 -0.93 -1.30
CA ALA A 41 7.72 -0.75 -2.66
C ALA A 41 6.96 0.57 -2.78
N CYS A 42 6.94 1.14 -3.97
CA CYS A 42 6.31 2.42 -4.27
C CYS A 42 5.62 2.35 -5.63
N LEU A 43 4.37 2.82 -5.67
CA LEU A 43 3.57 3.02 -6.86
C LEU A 43 3.26 4.51 -6.99
N VAL A 44 3.63 5.10 -8.11
CA VAL A 44 3.27 6.48 -8.47
C VAL A 44 2.20 6.41 -9.56
N LEU A 45 1.10 7.11 -9.33
CA LEU A 45 -0.07 7.16 -10.20
C LEU A 45 -0.02 8.39 -11.12
N SER A 46 -0.82 8.39 -12.19
CA SER A 46 -0.89 9.47 -13.19
C SER A 46 -1.41 10.79 -12.62
N ASP A 47 -2.23 10.73 -11.57
CA ASP A 47 -2.77 11.86 -10.81
C ASP A 47 -1.74 12.50 -9.85
N GLY A 48 -0.51 11.96 -9.81
CA GLY A 48 0.57 12.42 -8.94
C GLY A 48 0.53 11.85 -7.52
N ASN A 49 -0.51 11.08 -7.18
CA ASN A 49 -0.60 10.41 -5.89
C ASN A 49 0.37 9.22 -5.83
N THR A 50 0.83 8.90 -4.62
CA THR A 50 1.83 7.86 -4.41
C THR A 50 1.38 6.90 -3.32
N ILE A 51 1.55 5.60 -3.54
CA ILE A 51 1.29 4.53 -2.57
C ILE A 51 2.62 3.87 -2.22
N HIS A 52 3.00 3.94 -0.95
CA HIS A 52 4.17 3.28 -0.39
C HIS A 52 3.76 2.05 0.39
N LEU A 53 4.45 0.94 0.15
CA LEU A 53 4.36 -0.27 0.96
C LEU A 53 5.67 -0.47 1.71
N GLN A 54 5.56 -0.79 2.99
CA GLN A 54 6.70 -1.15 3.83
C GLN A 54 6.41 -2.49 4.51
N CYS A 55 7.35 -3.42 4.39
CA CYS A 55 7.31 -4.73 4.99
C CYS A 55 8.09 -4.72 6.30
N PHE A 56 7.48 -5.20 7.38
CA PHE A 56 8.12 -5.34 8.68
C PHE A 56 8.08 -6.79 9.14
N HIS A 57 9.07 -7.16 9.94
CA HIS A 57 9.09 -8.42 10.66
C HIS A 57 8.76 -8.14 12.12
N LEU A 58 7.73 -8.80 12.62
CA LEU A 58 7.35 -8.74 14.01
C LEU A 58 8.22 -9.69 14.85
N ALA A 59 8.23 -9.48 16.17
CA ALA A 59 9.04 -10.28 17.10
C ALA A 59 8.67 -11.78 17.09
N ASP A 60 7.44 -12.12 16.70
CA ASP A 60 6.96 -13.50 16.55
C ASP A 60 7.31 -14.11 15.18
N GLY A 61 8.11 -13.42 14.36
CA GLY A 61 8.54 -13.86 13.04
C GLY A 61 7.50 -13.64 11.93
N LYS A 62 6.33 -13.08 12.25
CA LYS A 62 5.34 -12.75 11.22
C LYS A 62 5.74 -11.54 10.41
N ILE A 63 5.31 -11.53 9.16
CA ILE A 63 5.48 -10.40 8.24
C ILE A 63 4.20 -9.57 8.28
N CYS A 64 4.32 -8.25 8.51
CA CYS A 64 3.23 -7.30 8.30
C CYS A 64 3.60 -6.29 7.21
N LEU A 65 2.58 -5.69 6.60
CA LEU A 65 2.76 -4.61 5.64
C LEU A 65 2.10 -3.35 6.18
N LYS A 66 2.72 -2.20 5.94
CA LYS A 66 2.08 -0.89 6.08
C LYS A 66 1.97 -0.26 4.71
N ALA A 67 0.77 0.14 4.33
CA ALA A 67 0.52 1.00 3.19
C ALA A 67 0.42 2.45 3.67
N SER A 68 1.11 3.36 2.99
CA SER A 68 1.01 4.81 3.19
C SER A 68 0.64 5.46 1.86
N VAL A 69 -0.46 6.19 1.84
CA VAL A 69 -0.96 6.94 0.69
C VAL A 69 -0.61 8.40 0.86
N LEU A 70 0.01 8.97 -0.17
CA LEU A 70 0.44 10.36 -0.23
C LEU A 70 -0.30 11.02 -1.40
N TRP A 71 -1.04 12.08 -1.10
CA TRP A 71 -1.74 12.87 -2.12
C TRP A 71 -0.90 14.04 -2.59
N GLN A 72 -1.00 14.38 -3.88
CA GLN A 72 -0.22 15.46 -4.49
C GLN A 72 -0.47 16.82 -3.81
N ILE A 73 -1.71 17.08 -3.37
CA ILE A 73 -2.10 18.34 -2.73
C ILE A 73 -1.53 18.51 -1.31
N GLY A 74 -0.73 17.56 -0.83
CA GLY A 74 -0.20 17.53 0.53
C GLY A 74 -1.26 17.10 1.55
N GLY A 75 -0.83 16.99 2.81
CA GLY A 75 -1.67 16.55 3.92
C GLY A 75 -1.04 15.42 4.73
N VAL A 76 -1.78 14.95 5.74
CA VAL A 76 -1.38 13.77 6.53
C VAL A 76 -1.49 12.53 5.63
N PRO A 77 -0.46 11.68 5.57
CA PRO A 77 -0.54 10.43 4.81
C PRO A 77 -1.67 9.55 5.31
N GLY A 78 -2.42 8.94 4.38
CA GLY A 78 -3.39 7.90 4.73
C GLY A 78 -2.65 6.60 5.03
N GLU A 79 -2.93 5.94 6.15
CA GLU A 79 -2.22 4.72 6.52
C GLU A 79 -3.17 3.52 6.62
N TYR A 80 -2.70 2.36 6.17
CA TYR A 80 -3.40 1.09 6.36
C TYR A 80 -2.40 0.00 6.72
N SER A 81 -2.56 -0.59 7.90
CA SER A 81 -1.71 -1.68 8.37
C SER A 81 -2.37 -3.03 8.08
N ILE A 82 -1.56 -3.95 7.55
CA ILE A 82 -1.98 -5.27 7.08
C ILE A 82 -1.23 -6.30 7.90
N TYR A 83 -1.98 -7.17 8.57
CA TYR A 83 -1.46 -8.26 9.41
C TYR A 83 -1.93 -9.59 8.85
N PRO A 84 -1.20 -10.18 7.88
CA PRO A 84 -1.58 -11.44 7.27
C PRO A 84 -1.63 -12.58 8.28
N THR A 85 -2.71 -13.34 8.23
CA THR A 85 -2.87 -14.64 8.90
C THR A 85 -2.83 -15.77 7.89
N ASP A 86 -3.00 -17.02 8.36
CA ASP A 86 -3.28 -18.13 7.47
C ASP A 86 -4.59 -17.85 6.71
N ASN A 87 -4.60 -18.13 5.40
CA ASN A 87 -5.72 -17.83 4.48
C ASN A 87 -6.10 -16.35 4.35
N PHE A 88 -5.15 -15.43 4.57
CA PHE A 88 -5.40 -13.99 4.44
C PHE A 88 -5.88 -13.59 3.04
N ASP A 89 -6.98 -12.81 3.01
CA ASP A 89 -7.53 -12.26 1.76
C ASP A 89 -6.76 -11.00 1.33
N TRP A 90 -5.82 -11.21 0.41
CA TRP A 90 -5.00 -10.15 -0.17
C TRP A 90 -5.78 -9.19 -1.06
N LEU A 91 -6.88 -9.64 -1.67
CA LEU A 91 -7.68 -8.79 -2.55
C LEU A 91 -8.49 -7.78 -1.71
N THR A 92 -9.13 -8.23 -0.65
CA THR A 92 -9.83 -7.33 0.29
C THR A 92 -8.86 -6.32 0.91
N ALA A 93 -7.64 -6.73 1.26
CA ALA A 93 -6.62 -5.79 1.74
C ALA A 93 -6.25 -4.73 0.68
N ALA A 94 -6.15 -5.13 -0.59
CA ALA A 94 -5.89 -4.19 -1.69
C ALA A 94 -7.05 -3.21 -1.91
N TYR A 95 -8.31 -3.67 -1.81
CA TYR A 95 -9.49 -2.81 -1.82
C TYR A 95 -9.48 -1.81 -0.66
N ASN A 96 -9.08 -2.23 0.55
CA ASN A 96 -8.98 -1.31 1.68
C ASN A 96 -7.92 -0.23 1.49
N VAL A 97 -6.77 -0.55 0.91
CA VAL A 97 -5.75 0.46 0.55
C VAL A 97 -6.30 1.44 -0.50
N MET A 98 -7.00 0.93 -1.52
CA MET A 98 -7.66 1.76 -2.53
C MET A 98 -8.74 2.66 -1.90
N ASN A 99 -9.53 2.15 -0.94
CA ASN A 99 -10.51 2.95 -0.21
C ASN A 99 -9.87 4.08 0.61
N VAL A 100 -8.71 3.82 1.24
CA VAL A 100 -7.93 4.87 1.91
C VAL A 100 -7.51 5.93 0.91
N TRP A 101 -7.00 5.54 -0.26
CA TRP A 101 -6.64 6.47 -1.33
C TRP A 101 -7.84 7.31 -1.80
N LYS A 102 -9.00 6.67 -2.01
CA LYS A 102 -10.24 7.30 -2.47
C LYS A 102 -10.83 8.27 -1.43
N ALA A 103 -10.66 8.00 -0.14
CA ALA A 103 -11.14 8.87 0.94
C ALA A 103 -10.44 10.24 0.96
N GLY A 104 -9.24 10.33 0.39
CA GLY A 104 -8.49 11.58 0.28
C GLY A 104 -7.85 12.06 1.58
N PRO A 105 -7.11 13.19 1.52
CA PRO A 105 -6.27 13.67 2.62
C PRO A 105 -7.05 14.21 3.83
N ILE A 106 -8.29 14.70 3.63
CA ILE A 106 -9.13 15.24 4.71
C ILE A 106 -9.56 14.11 5.67
N ALA A 107 -9.99 12.98 5.12
CA ALA A 107 -10.39 11.82 5.90
C ALA A 107 -9.20 11.21 6.66
N ALA A 108 -8.02 11.18 6.03
CA ALA A 108 -6.79 10.72 6.68
C ALA A 108 -6.40 11.57 7.90
N ALA A 109 -6.53 12.90 7.80
CA ALA A 109 -6.26 13.80 8.91
C ALA A 109 -7.21 13.56 10.10
N ALA A 110 -8.50 13.29 9.83
CA ALA A 110 -9.47 12.98 10.87
C ALA A 110 -9.14 11.66 11.59
N ALA A 111 -8.78 10.60 10.85
CA ALA A 111 -8.43 9.30 11.41
C ALA A 111 -7.13 9.31 12.24
N ALA A 112 -6.20 10.24 11.96
CA ALA A 112 -4.98 10.40 12.74
C ALA A 112 -5.17 11.15 14.08
N SER A 113 -6.32 11.82 14.24
CA SER A 113 -6.64 12.63 15.43
C SER A 113 -7.52 11.91 16.46
N SER A 114 -7.97 10.70 16.14
CA SER A 114 -8.80 9.82 16.97
C SER A 114 -7.97 8.69 17.60
#